data_AF-A0A7W5CDE6-F1
#
_entry.id   AF-A0A7W5CDE6-F1
#
_cell.length_a   1.000
_cell.length_b   1.000
_cell.length_c   1.000
_cell.angle_alpha   90.00
_cell.angle_beta   90.00
_cell.angle_gamma   90.00
#
_symmetry.space_group_name_H-M   'P 1'
#
loop_
_entity.id
_entity.type
_entity.pdbx_description
1 polymer ?
#
loop_
_entity_poly.entity_id
_entity_poly.type
_entity_poly.pdbx_seq_one_letter_code
_entity_poly.pdbx_strand_id
1 'polypeptide(L)'
;MSYSITKRISYILILIGVLLIIFGLWKYMPKSFSSQTSDSVIMSIIAKRITFPILGLILTVIGYAFLKFVREIEEEIQLLRNELSRLTKVVEAQGKDTK
;
A
#
# COMPACT_ATOMS: atom_id res chain seq x y z
N MET A 1 4.97 17.85 5.74
CA MET A 1 3.80 18.01 4.86
C MET A 1 3.63 16.88 3.83
N SER A 2 4.70 16.18 3.40
CA SER A 2 4.62 15.07 2.43
C SER A 2 4.04 13.75 3.00
N TYR A 3 4.17 13.52 4.30
CA TYR A 3 3.90 12.22 4.93
C TYR A 3 2.41 11.81 5.00
N SER A 4 1.52 12.76 5.28
CA SER A 4 0.06 12.51 5.28
C SER A 4 -0.44 12.17 3.87
N ILE A 5 0.23 12.70 2.85
CA ILE A 5 -0.05 12.44 1.45
C ILE A 5 0.39 11.02 1.09
N THR A 6 1.59 10.59 1.49
CA THR A 6 2.08 9.22 1.24
C THR A 6 1.20 8.15 1.90
N LYS A 7 0.76 8.36 3.16
CA LYS A 7 -0.20 7.46 3.82
C LYS A 7 -1.54 7.42 3.06
N ARG A 8 -2.09 8.58 2.68
CA ARG A 8 -3.33 8.66 1.88
C ARG A 8 -3.22 7.93 0.54
N ILE A 9 -2.12 8.13 -0.20
CA ILE A 9 -1.87 7.47 -1.48
C ILE A 9 -1.83 5.95 -1.30
N SER A 10 -1.17 5.47 -0.25
CA SER A 10 -1.06 4.03 0.01
C SER A 10 -2.42 3.42 0.36
N TYR A 11 -3.26 4.11 1.13
CA TYR A 11 -4.65 3.67 1.37
C TYR A 11 -5.49 3.68 0.09
N ILE A 12 -5.32 4.67 -0.78
CA ILE A 12 -6.00 4.73 -2.08
C ILE A 12 -5.56 3.56 -2.97
N LEU A 13 -4.27 3.23 -3.02
CA LEU A 13 -3.72 2.07 -3.74
C LEU A 13 -4.34 0.75 -3.25
N ILE A 14 -4.43 0.56 -1.93
CA ILE A 14 -5.07 -0.61 -1.33
C ILE A 14 -6.55 -0.67 -1.71
N LEU A 15 -7.27 0.46 -1.61
CA LEU A 15 -8.68 0.55 -1.93
C LEU A 15 -8.96 0.23 -3.41
N ILE A 16 -8.13 0.74 -4.32
CA ILE A 16 -8.17 0.41 -5.75
C ILE A 16 -7.90 -1.09 -5.98
N GLY A 17 -6.90 -1.65 -5.30
CA GLY A 17 -6.59 -3.09 -5.37
C GLY A 17 -7.76 -3.97 -4.94
N VAL A 18 -8.41 -3.63 -3.82
CA VAL A 18 -9.60 -4.34 -3.32
C VAL A 18 -10.77 -4.21 -4.29
N LEU A 19 -11.03 -3.01 -4.83
CA LEU A 19 -12.08 -2.81 -5.84
C LEU A 19 -11.82 -3.62 -7.11
N LEU A 20 -10.56 -3.74 -7.55
CA LEU A 20 -10.18 -4.57 -8.70
C LEU A 20 -10.45 -6.06 -8.45
N ILE A 21 -10.19 -6.55 -7.24
CA ILE A 21 -10.50 -7.93 -6.86
C ILE A 21 -12.02 -8.16 -6.89
N ILE A 22 -12.79 -7.29 -6.25
CA ILE A 22 -14.26 -7.38 -6.21
C ILE A 22 -14.84 -7.31 -7.63
N PHE A 23 -14.38 -6.35 -8.43
CA PHE A 23 -14.86 -6.17 -9.80
C PHE A 23 -14.47 -7.34 -10.72
N GLY A 24 -13.25 -7.86 -10.57
CA GLY A 24 -12.77 -9.05 -11.28
C GLY A 24 -13.60 -10.29 -10.95
N LEU A 25 -13.89 -10.49 -9.66
CA LEU A 25 -14.72 -11.62 -9.21
C LEU A 25 -16.18 -11.47 -9.64
N TRP A 26 -16.75 -10.26 -9.57
CA TRP A 26 -18.16 -10.02 -9.87
C TRP A 26 -18.47 -9.98 -11.37
N LYS A 27 -17.66 -9.27 -12.16
CA LYS A 27 -17.91 -9.06 -13.60
C LYS A 27 -17.60 -10.29 -14.45
N TYR A 28 -16.64 -11.10 -14.03
CA TYR A 28 -16.25 -12.33 -14.72
C TYR A 28 -16.79 -13.60 -14.05
N MET A 29 -17.77 -13.45 -13.14
CA MET A 29 -18.56 -14.57 -12.64
C MET A 29 -19.42 -15.10 -13.80
N PRO A 30 -19.37 -16.42 -14.12
CA PRO A 30 -20.06 -16.94 -15.29
C PRO A 30 -21.58 -16.83 -15.10
N LYS A 31 -22.20 -15.87 -15.80
CA LYS A 31 -23.63 -15.90 -16.08
C LYS A 31 -23.80 -16.77 -17.33
N SER A 32 -24.09 -18.06 -17.12
CA SER A 32 -24.52 -19.04 -18.13
C SER A 32 -23.99 -18.81 -19.56
N PHE A 33 -22.94 -19.52 -19.96
CA PHE A 33 -22.47 -19.54 -21.35
C PHE A 33 -23.55 -20.18 -22.23
N SER A 34 -23.99 -19.48 -23.29
CA SER A 34 -24.83 -20.10 -24.32
C SER A 34 -23.96 -20.97 -25.23
N SER A 35 -24.52 -22.07 -25.76
CA SER A 35 -23.81 -23.04 -26.60
C SER A 35 -23.31 -22.48 -27.95
N GLN A 36 -23.57 -21.20 -28.25
CA GLN A 36 -23.13 -20.51 -29.47
C GLN A 36 -21.92 -19.58 -29.24
N THR A 37 -21.38 -19.53 -28.02
CA THR A 37 -20.23 -18.67 -27.71
C THR A 37 -18.95 -19.33 -28.20
N SER A 38 -18.15 -18.63 -29.01
CA SER A 38 -16.90 -19.17 -29.54
C SER A 38 -15.88 -19.45 -28.42
N ASP A 39 -15.11 -20.53 -28.55
CA ASP A 39 -14.12 -20.96 -27.57
C ASP A 39 -13.08 -19.85 -27.25
N SER A 40 -12.71 -19.03 -28.23
CA SER A 40 -11.79 -17.91 -28.05
C SER A 40 -12.34 -16.83 -27.10
N VAL A 41 -13.65 -16.59 -27.11
CA VAL A 41 -14.32 -15.65 -26.21
C VAL A 41 -14.39 -16.20 -24.79
N ILE A 42 -14.67 -17.50 -24.65
CA ILE A 42 -14.67 -18.20 -23.35
C ILE A 42 -13.27 -18.15 -22.72
N MET A 43 -12.23 -18.44 -23.49
CA MET A 43 -10.83 -18.42 -23.01
C MET A 43 -10.39 -17.02 -22.58
N SER A 44 -10.78 -15.98 -23.32
CA SER A 44 -10.54 -14.57 -22.98
C SER A 44 -11.20 -14.15 -21.66
N ILE A 45 -12.43 -14.61 -21.42
CA ILE A 45 -13.17 -14.34 -20.17
C ILE A 45 -12.48 -15.03 -18.98
N ILE A 46 -12.07 -16.28 -19.14
CA ILE A 46 -11.34 -17.04 -18.10
C ILE A 46 -9.99 -16.37 -17.79
N ALA A 47 -9.24 -15.97 -18.82
CA ALA A 47 -7.97 -15.27 -18.65
C ALA A 47 -8.16 -13.97 -17.85
N LYS A 48 -9.15 -13.14 -18.22
CA LYS A 48 -9.46 -11.89 -17.49
C LYS A 48 -9.90 -12.16 -16.05
N ARG A 49 -10.68 -13.20 -15.81
CA ARG A 49 -11.12 -13.61 -14.46
C ARG A 49 -9.95 -13.88 -13.52
N ILE A 50 -8.83 -14.36 -14.03
CA ILE A 50 -7.63 -14.67 -13.24
C ILE A 50 -6.73 -13.44 -13.16
N THR A 51 -6.51 -12.74 -14.28
CA THR A 51 -5.59 -11.60 -14.34
C THR A 51 -6.05 -10.42 -13.47
N PHE A 52 -7.35 -10.09 -13.45
CA PHE A 52 -7.84 -8.94 -12.67
C PHE A 52 -7.66 -9.11 -11.14
N PRO A 53 -8.05 -10.24 -10.52
CA PRO A 53 -7.79 -10.49 -9.10
C PRO A 53 -6.30 -10.57 -8.76
N ILE A 54 -5.47 -11.17 -9.62
CA ILE A 54 -4.02 -11.23 -9.40
C ILE A 54 -3.41 -9.83 -9.40
N LEU A 55 -3.78 -8.97 -10.37
CA LEU A 55 -3.33 -7.58 -10.41
C LEU A 55 -3.79 -6.81 -9.17
N GLY A 56 -5.03 -7.03 -8.72
CA GLY A 56 -5.54 -6.44 -7.49
C GLY A 56 -4.75 -6.86 -6.26
N LEU A 57 -4.43 -8.16 -6.13
CA LEU A 57 -3.57 -8.68 -5.06
C LEU A 57 -2.18 -8.04 -5.07
N ILE A 58 -1.55 -7.95 -6.23
CA ILE A 58 -0.23 -7.30 -6.38
C ILE A 58 -0.30 -5.85 -5.92
N LEU A 59 -1.33 -5.10 -6.35
CA LEU A 59 -1.52 -3.70 -5.93
C LEU A 59 -1.69 -3.57 -4.42
N THR A 60 -2.47 -4.46 -3.81
CA THR A 60 -2.69 -4.46 -2.36
C THR A 60 -1.41 -4.77 -1.60
N VAL A 61 -0.61 -5.74 -2.06
CA VAL A 61 0.69 -6.07 -1.45
C VAL A 61 1.65 -4.90 -1.57
N ILE A 62 1.74 -4.25 -2.73
CA ILE A 62 2.59 -3.07 -2.93
C ILE A 62 2.14 -1.94 -1.99
N GLY A 63 0.84 -1.63 -1.93
CA GLY A 63 0.31 -0.60 -1.04
C GLY A 63 0.59 -0.89 0.44
N TYR A 64 0.50 -2.16 0.85
CA TYR A 64 0.83 -2.58 2.21
C TYR A 64 2.34 -2.44 2.51
N ALA A 65 3.20 -2.88 1.59
CA ALA A 65 4.65 -2.75 1.74
C ALA A 65 5.07 -1.27 1.87
N PHE A 66 4.47 -0.39 1.06
CA PHE A 66 4.68 1.06 1.19
C PHE A 66 4.26 1.59 2.55
N LEU A 67 3.09 1.20 3.07
CA LEU A 67 2.66 1.62 4.41
C LEU A 67 3.64 1.17 5.49
N LYS A 68 4.13 -0.06 5.40
CA LYS A 68 5.09 -0.61 6.36
C LYS A 68 6.40 0.18 6.34
N PHE A 69 6.96 0.41 5.16
CA PHE A 69 8.19 1.17 4.99
C PHE A 69 8.06 2.62 5.50
N VAL A 70 6.94 3.27 5.19
CA VAL A 70 6.62 4.62 5.67
C VAL A 70 6.55 4.65 7.20
N ARG A 71 6.00 3.62 7.84
CA ARG A 71 5.95 3.50 9.30
C ARG A 71 7.33 3.31 9.91
N GLU A 72 8.16 2.43 9.35
CA GLU A 72 9.52 2.18 9.82
C GLU A 72 10.36 3.47 9.77
N ILE A 73 10.27 4.24 8.69
CA ILE A 73 10.93 5.55 8.59
C ILE A 73 10.43 6.54 9.65
N GLU A 74 9.13 6.55 9.96
CA GLU A 74 8.58 7.43 11.00
C GLU A 74 9.13 7.09 12.38
N GLU A 75 9.25 5.80 12.69
CA GLU A 75 9.85 5.32 13.94
C GLU A 75 11.33 5.73 14.03
N GLU A 76 12.11 5.56 12.96
CA GLU A 76 13.52 5.99 12.92
C GLU A 76 13.69 7.51 13.07
N ILE A 77 12.87 8.31 12.39
CA ILE A 77 12.94 9.78 12.49
C ILE A 77 12.60 10.24 13.91
N GLN A 78 11.63 9.61 14.57
CA GLN A 78 11.28 9.93 15.96
C GLN A 78 12.42 9.57 16.92
N LEU A 79 13.07 8.42 16.72
CA LEU A 79 14.24 8.03 17.50
C LEU A 79 15.39 9.04 17.33
N LEU A 80 15.73 9.41 16.09
CA LEU A 80 16.74 10.42 15.80
C LEU A 80 16.42 11.76 16.47
N ARG A 81 15.14 12.19 16.41
CA ARG A 81 14.71 13.46 16.99
C ARG A 81 14.83 13.45 18.52
N ASN A 82 14.51 12.32 19.16
CA ASN A 82 14.65 12.15 20.60
C ASN A 82 16.12 12.15 21.02
N GLU A 83 16.98 11.49 20.26
CA GLU A 83 18.41 11.42 20.54
C GLU A 83 19.08 12.79 20.37
N LEU A 84 18.76 13.51 19.30
CA LEU A 84 19.17 14.92 19.12
C LEU A 84 18.71 15.80 20.29
N SER A 85 17.44 15.69 20.70
CA SER A 85 16.94 16.45 21.85
C SER A 85 17.68 16.11 23.15
N ARG A 86 18.05 14.84 23.35
CA ARG A 86 18.85 14.41 24.51
C ARG A 86 20.25 15.02 24.46
N LEU A 87 20.92 14.95 23.31
CA LEU A 87 22.26 15.53 23.15
C LEU A 87 22.25 17.04 23.36
N THR A 88 21.28 17.78 22.81
CA THR A 88 21.16 19.23 23.02
C THR A 88 21.06 19.56 24.51
N LYS A 89 20.23 18.83 25.27
CA LYS A 89 20.10 19.03 26.71
C LYS A 89 21.39 18.75 27.49
N VAL A 90 22.16 17.72 27.08
CA VAL A 90 23.46 17.41 27.71
C VAL A 90 24.46 18.53 27.46
N VAL A 91 24.54 19.04 26.24
CA VAL A 91 25.43 20.14 25.87
C VAL A 91 25.05 21.42 26.62
N GLU A 92 23.76 21.75 26.71
CA GLU A 92 23.27 22.90 27.48
C GLU A 92 23.56 22.79 28.98
N ALA A 93 23.47 21.58 29.56
CA ALA A 93 23.81 21.34 30.95
C ALA A 93 25.31 21.54 31.21
N GLN A 94 26.18 20.99 30.36
CA GLN A 94 27.63 21.14 30.51
C GLN A 94 28.09 22.60 30.30
N GLY A 95 27.45 23.34 29.40
CA GLY A 95 27.72 24.78 29.21
C GLY A 95 27.31 25.65 30.39
N LYS A 96 26.41 25.16 31.26
CA LYS A 96 25.97 25.86 32.48
C LYS A 96 26.89 25.63 33.67
N ASP A 97 27.52 24.46 33.78
CA ASP A 97 28.48 24.14 34.85
C ASP A 97 29.86 24.80 34.65
N THR A 98 30.12 25.41 33.48
CA THR A 98 31.41 26.05 33.15
C THR A 98 31.40 27.57 33.32
N LYS A 99 30.32 28.17 33.87
CA LYS A 99 30.21 29.60 34.20
C LYS A 99 30.05 29.81 35.70
#